data_AF-A0A103Z2F6-F1
#
_entry.id   AF-A0A103Z2F6-F1
#
_cell.length_a   1.000
_cell.length_b   1.000
_cell.length_c   1.000
_cell.angle_alpha   90.00
_cell.angle_beta   90.00
_cell.angle_gamma   90.00
#
_symmetry.space_group_name_H-M   'P 1'
#
loop_
_entity.id
_entity.type
_entity.pdbx_description
1 polymer ?
#
loop_
_entity_poly.entity_id
_entity_poly.type
_entity_poly.pdbx_seq_one_letter_code
_entity_poly.pdbx_strand_id
1 'polypeptide(L)'
;MRGDGTLSDVRSVVGDVVNGLADISEMLARCEDGNTDVSRGHLEMIERTLLSGSVDVWYRGRYVSIPFRHLSEWFRDPVVIGASRYQVTEDVFRRWIDCDHEHGVGQIFLSCSHAGCKQRRMLTFYDPVEMQQMERRAASETWYCHHHRMLVWELSKSLSDDHVELLLRVHRVPGLNREQLKSMKRDTDFLTSIGLLASAPLIVGSRRAYSFQLTPQGSDFIRTRGQ
;
A
#
# COMPACT_ATOMS: atom_id res chain seq x y z
N MET A 1 -26.90 1.46 -5.15
CA MET A 1 -27.86 0.35 -5.01
C MET A 1 -27.09 -0.96 -5.12
N ARG A 2 -26.68 -1.58 -4.01
CA ARG A 2 -26.25 -2.99 -4.00
C ARG A 2 -27.54 -3.82 -3.95
N GLY A 3 -27.74 -4.68 -4.94
CA GLY A 3 -29.04 -5.31 -5.21
C GLY A 3 -29.42 -6.39 -4.19
N ASP A 4 -30.72 -6.46 -3.90
CA ASP A 4 -31.33 -7.43 -2.98
C ASP A 4 -31.01 -8.90 -3.32
N GLY A 5 -30.64 -9.21 -4.57
CA GLY A 5 -30.22 -10.55 -5.00
C GLY A 5 -28.91 -11.03 -4.35
N THR A 6 -27.91 -10.16 -4.19
CA THR A 6 -26.59 -10.58 -3.69
C THR A 6 -26.64 -11.05 -2.24
N LEU A 7 -27.48 -10.43 -1.41
CA LEU A 7 -27.64 -10.86 -0.01
C LEU A 7 -28.42 -12.18 0.10
N SER A 8 -29.35 -12.42 -0.81
CA SER A 8 -30.06 -13.69 -0.91
C SER A 8 -29.10 -14.82 -1.30
N ASP A 9 -28.24 -14.61 -2.29
CA ASP A 9 -27.24 -15.59 -2.72
C ASP A 9 -26.26 -15.91 -1.58
N VAL A 10 -25.77 -14.89 -0.87
CA VAL A 10 -24.91 -15.08 0.31
C VAL A 10 -25.62 -15.93 1.37
N ARG A 11 -26.90 -15.67 1.65
CA ARG A 11 -27.68 -16.46 2.60
C ARG A 11 -27.84 -17.92 2.16
N SER A 12 -28.06 -18.16 0.87
CA SER A 12 -28.15 -19.52 0.33
C SER A 12 -26.84 -20.27 0.52
N VAL A 13 -25.71 -19.66 0.14
CA VAL A 13 -24.37 -20.26 0.31
C VAL A 13 -24.08 -20.56 1.77
N VAL A 14 -24.44 -19.66 2.69
CA VAL A 14 -24.31 -19.90 4.13
C VAL A 14 -25.15 -21.10 4.56
N GLY A 15 -26.39 -21.21 4.08
CA GLY A 15 -27.26 -22.36 4.35
C GLY A 15 -26.67 -23.69 3.89
N ASP A 16 -26.16 -23.74 2.65
CA ASP A 16 -25.55 -24.93 2.07
C ASP A 16 -24.31 -25.38 2.87
N VAL A 17 -23.47 -24.43 3.30
CA VAL A 17 -22.30 -24.71 4.14
C VAL A 17 -22.72 -25.24 5.52
N VAL A 18 -23.74 -24.65 6.14
CA VAL A 18 -24.24 -25.09 7.45
C VAL A 18 -24.77 -26.52 7.37
N ASN A 19 -25.55 -26.84 6.34
CA ASN A 19 -26.08 -28.20 6.14
C ASN A 19 -24.96 -29.22 5.92
N GLY A 20 -24.00 -28.93 5.04
CA GLY A 20 -22.87 -29.84 4.78
C GLY A 20 -21.98 -30.05 6.01
N LEU A 21 -21.75 -29.02 6.84
CA LEU A 21 -21.01 -29.16 8.10
C LEU A 21 -21.78 -29.98 9.14
N ALA A 22 -23.12 -29.91 9.14
CA ALA A 22 -23.95 -30.76 10.00
C ALA A 22 -23.84 -32.23 9.60
N ASP A 23 -23.90 -32.54 8.30
CA ASP A 23 -23.74 -33.90 7.77
C ASP A 23 -22.37 -34.50 8.13
N ILE A 24 -21.29 -33.71 8.00
CA ILE A 24 -19.93 -34.12 8.40
C ILE A 24 -19.87 -34.38 9.91
N SER A 25 -20.51 -33.53 10.73
CA SER A 25 -20.53 -33.70 12.19
C SER A 25 -21.26 -34.98 12.60
N GLU A 26 -22.40 -35.29 11.97
CA GLU A 26 -23.13 -36.53 12.21
C GLU A 26 -22.33 -37.76 11.77
N MET A 27 -21.67 -37.69 10.61
CA MET A 27 -20.80 -38.76 10.12
C MET A 27 -19.64 -39.04 11.09
N LEU A 28 -18.99 -38.00 11.62
CA LEU A 28 -17.91 -38.15 12.60
C LEU A 28 -18.40 -38.81 13.90
N ALA A 29 -19.57 -38.42 14.41
CA ALA A 29 -20.19 -39.04 15.59
C ALA A 29 -20.46 -40.54 15.38
N ARG A 30 -21.00 -40.92 14.21
CA ARG A 30 -21.22 -42.35 13.87
C ARG A 30 -19.91 -43.14 13.81
N CYS A 31 -18.83 -42.53 13.32
CA CYS A 31 -17.51 -43.16 13.32
C CYS A 31 -16.95 -43.37 14.75
N GLU A 32 -17.16 -42.42 15.66
CA GLU A 32 -16.80 -42.55 17.08
C GLU A 32 -17.57 -43.69 17.76
N ASP A 33 -18.84 -43.89 17.38
CA ASP A 33 -19.69 -45.00 17.85
C ASP A 33 -19.33 -46.36 17.21
N GLY A 34 -18.26 -46.43 16.42
CA GLY A 34 -17.76 -47.67 15.81
C GLY A 34 -18.45 -48.06 14.50
N ASN A 35 -19.29 -47.19 13.93
CA ASN A 35 -19.90 -47.42 12.63
C ASN A 35 -18.99 -46.93 11.49
N THR A 36 -18.30 -47.85 10.83
CA THR A 36 -17.31 -47.57 9.78
C THR A 36 -17.87 -47.76 8.36
N ASP A 37 -18.87 -46.98 7.98
CA ASP A 37 -19.30 -46.84 6.57
C ASP A 37 -18.39 -45.89 5.76
N VAL A 38 -17.37 -45.32 6.40
CA VAL A 38 -16.47 -44.29 5.85
C VAL A 38 -15.05 -44.81 5.79
N SER A 39 -14.36 -44.62 4.66
CA SER A 39 -12.98 -45.06 4.48
C SER A 39 -12.00 -44.21 5.29
N ARG A 40 -10.90 -44.82 5.75
CA ARG A 40 -9.83 -44.11 6.47
C ARG A 40 -9.27 -42.91 5.69
N GLY A 41 -9.12 -43.04 4.38
CA GLY A 41 -8.62 -41.95 3.52
C GLY A 41 -9.59 -40.77 3.45
N HIS A 42 -10.91 -41.01 3.52
CA HIS A 42 -11.90 -39.95 3.60
C HIS A 42 -11.76 -39.19 4.93
N LEU A 43 -11.66 -39.90 6.06
CA LEU A 43 -11.46 -39.27 7.37
C LEU A 43 -10.18 -38.43 7.43
N GLU A 44 -9.07 -38.94 6.91
CA GLU A 44 -7.80 -38.19 6.83
C GLU A 44 -7.97 -36.89 6.01
N MET A 45 -8.69 -36.94 4.89
CA MET A 45 -8.93 -35.76 4.06
C MET A 45 -9.76 -34.70 4.79
N ILE A 46 -10.80 -35.11 5.53
CA ILE A 46 -11.62 -34.21 6.35
C ILE A 46 -10.79 -33.60 7.46
N GLU A 47 -10.01 -34.41 8.19
CA GLU A 47 -9.13 -33.95 9.26
C GLU A 47 -8.14 -32.89 8.75
N ARG A 48 -7.44 -33.18 7.65
CA ARG A 48 -6.49 -32.26 7.02
C ARG A 48 -7.17 -30.95 6.60
N THR A 49 -8.36 -31.04 6.02
CA THR A 49 -9.13 -29.87 5.55
C THR A 49 -9.58 -28.99 6.71
N LEU A 50 -10.19 -29.57 7.75
CA LEU A 50 -10.77 -28.80 8.85
C LEU A 50 -9.72 -28.25 9.82
N LEU A 51 -8.64 -29.01 10.09
CA LEU A 51 -7.63 -28.61 11.09
C LEU A 51 -6.52 -27.75 10.48
N SER A 52 -6.10 -28.09 9.25
CA SER A 52 -4.92 -27.48 8.61
C SER A 52 -5.26 -26.71 7.33
N GLY A 53 -6.47 -26.84 6.79
CA GLY A 53 -6.89 -26.16 5.58
C GLY A 53 -7.18 -24.68 5.78
N SER A 54 -7.33 -23.99 4.65
CA SER A 54 -7.64 -22.56 4.59
C SER A 54 -8.52 -22.25 3.40
N VAL A 55 -9.31 -21.18 3.52
CA VAL A 55 -10.08 -20.58 2.44
C VAL A 55 -9.34 -19.35 1.92
N ASP A 56 -9.11 -19.27 0.62
CA ASP A 56 -8.55 -18.07 -0.01
C ASP A 56 -9.66 -17.07 -0.35
N VAL A 57 -9.59 -15.88 0.25
CA VAL A 57 -10.55 -14.80 0.02
C VAL A 57 -9.89 -13.76 -0.88
N TRP A 58 -10.47 -13.50 -2.05
CA TRP A 58 -10.06 -12.38 -2.88
C TRP A 58 -10.73 -11.09 -2.40
N TYR A 59 -9.94 -10.18 -1.84
CA TYR A 59 -10.41 -8.90 -1.34
C TYR A 59 -9.46 -7.79 -1.79
N ARG A 60 -10.02 -6.79 -2.49
CA ARG A 60 -9.30 -5.58 -2.95
C ARG A 60 -7.99 -5.88 -3.69
N GLY A 61 -8.04 -6.81 -4.63
CA GLY A 61 -6.89 -7.13 -5.47
C GLY A 61 -5.85 -8.03 -4.80
N ARG A 62 -6.14 -8.57 -3.61
CA ARG A 62 -5.23 -9.46 -2.87
C ARG A 62 -5.96 -10.73 -2.42
N TYR A 63 -5.23 -11.85 -2.40
CA TYR A 63 -5.68 -13.07 -1.75
C TYR A 63 -5.33 -13.05 -0.26
N VAL A 64 -6.33 -13.36 0.56
CA VAL A 64 -6.20 -13.52 2.01
C VAL A 64 -6.57 -14.97 2.34
N SER A 65 -5.56 -15.76 2.70
CA SER A 65 -5.78 -17.12 3.21
C SER A 65 -6.25 -17.05 4.67
N ILE A 66 -7.44 -17.58 4.93
CA ILE A 66 -8.09 -17.67 6.24
C ILE A 66 -8.12 -19.14 6.66
N PRO A 67 -7.46 -19.54 7.77
CA PRO A 67 -7.53 -20.92 8.23
C PRO A 67 -8.98 -21.31 8.56
N PHE A 68 -9.39 -22.53 8.20
CA PHE A 68 -10.78 -22.97 8.33
C PHE A 68 -11.30 -22.86 9.78
N ARG A 69 -10.44 -23.18 10.76
CA ARG A 69 -10.72 -23.04 12.20
C ARG A 69 -11.00 -21.60 12.68
N HIS A 70 -10.59 -20.58 11.92
CA HIS A 70 -10.84 -19.16 12.23
C HIS A 70 -11.94 -18.56 11.34
N LEU A 71 -12.60 -19.36 10.50
CA LEU A 71 -13.55 -18.87 9.52
C LEU A 71 -14.81 -18.27 10.18
N SER A 72 -15.26 -18.83 11.29
CA SER A 72 -16.38 -18.30 12.07
C SER A 72 -16.08 -16.92 12.67
N GLU A 73 -14.85 -16.72 13.15
CA GLU A 73 -14.35 -15.44 13.63
C GLU A 73 -14.25 -14.43 12.49
N TRP A 74 -13.71 -14.83 11.34
CA TRP A 74 -13.62 -14.00 10.14
C TRP A 74 -15.00 -13.48 9.67
N PHE A 75 -16.02 -14.33 9.67
CA PHE A 75 -17.37 -13.91 9.29
C PHE A 75 -18.02 -12.96 10.30
N ARG A 76 -17.67 -13.06 11.58
CA ARG A 76 -18.19 -12.18 12.62
C ARG A 76 -17.49 -10.82 12.62
N ASP A 77 -16.16 -10.83 12.58
CA ASP A 77 -15.35 -9.63 12.52
C ASP A 77 -14.05 -9.89 11.71
N PRO A 78 -14.03 -9.53 10.41
CA PRO A 78 -12.83 -9.70 9.59
C PRO A 78 -11.69 -8.76 10.00
N VAL A 79 -11.95 -7.77 10.86
CA VAL A 79 -10.95 -6.79 11.31
C VAL A 79 -9.88 -7.44 12.16
N VAL A 80 -10.23 -8.33 13.10
CA VAL A 80 -9.28 -8.92 14.05
C VAL A 80 -8.20 -9.72 13.31
N ILE A 81 -8.62 -10.64 12.45
CA ILE A 81 -7.72 -11.49 11.65
C ILE A 81 -6.98 -10.64 10.61
N GLY A 82 -7.67 -9.69 9.97
CA GLY A 82 -7.09 -8.78 8.99
C GLY A 82 -5.97 -7.93 9.58
N ALA A 83 -6.22 -7.27 10.70
CA ALA A 83 -5.27 -6.42 11.42
C ALA A 83 -4.03 -7.23 11.85
N SER A 84 -4.23 -8.42 12.42
CA SER A 84 -3.15 -9.33 12.80
C SER A 84 -2.26 -9.72 11.61
N ARG A 85 -2.87 -10.07 10.45
CA ARG A 85 -2.15 -10.45 9.24
C ARG A 85 -1.24 -9.35 8.70
N TYR A 86 -1.73 -8.10 8.71
CA TYR A 86 -0.97 -6.95 8.25
C TYR A 86 -0.09 -6.33 9.35
N GLN A 87 -0.11 -6.88 10.57
CA GLN A 87 0.61 -6.35 11.74
C GLN A 87 0.27 -4.87 12.02
N VAL A 88 -1.00 -4.52 11.89
CA VAL A 88 -1.54 -3.18 12.19
C VAL A 88 -2.57 -3.26 13.31
N THR A 89 -2.96 -2.11 13.87
CA THR A 89 -4.07 -2.06 14.81
C THR A 89 -5.40 -2.27 14.09
N GLU A 90 -6.40 -2.76 14.82
CA GLU A 90 -7.77 -2.90 14.30
C GLU A 90 -8.31 -1.58 13.73
N ASP A 91 -8.04 -0.45 14.38
CA ASP A 91 -8.50 0.85 13.91
C ASP A 91 -7.88 1.27 12.58
N VAL A 92 -6.61 0.93 12.34
CA VAL A 92 -5.96 1.18 11.05
C VAL A 92 -6.59 0.28 9.98
N PHE A 93 -6.83 -0.99 10.32
CA PHE A 93 -7.47 -1.91 9.39
C PHE A 93 -8.92 -1.50 9.05
N ARG A 94 -9.70 -1.04 10.05
CA ARG A 94 -11.05 -0.49 9.86
C ARG A 94 -11.04 0.70 8.91
N ARG A 95 -10.18 1.70 9.15
CA ARG A 95 -10.05 2.84 8.22
C ARG A 95 -9.71 2.38 6.80
N TRP A 96 -8.81 1.39 6.67
CA TRP A 96 -8.46 0.85 5.38
C TRP A 96 -9.67 0.23 4.68
N ILE A 97 -10.43 -0.68 5.32
CA ILE A 97 -11.64 -1.29 4.73
C ILE A 97 -12.73 -0.26 4.40
N ASP A 98 -12.81 0.85 5.13
CA ASP A 98 -13.81 1.89 4.92
C ASP A 98 -13.41 2.93 3.86
N CYS A 99 -12.12 3.02 3.50
CA CYS A 99 -11.68 3.91 2.43
C CYS A 99 -12.22 3.46 1.06
N ASP A 100 -12.64 4.43 0.24
CA ASP A 100 -12.94 4.18 -1.18
C ASP A 100 -11.68 3.74 -1.92
N HIS A 101 -11.76 2.60 -2.59
CA HIS A 101 -10.69 2.05 -3.42
C HIS A 101 -11.17 1.96 -4.86
N GLU A 102 -10.60 2.78 -5.74
CA GLU A 102 -10.79 2.62 -7.18
C GLU A 102 -9.88 1.49 -7.66
N HIS A 103 -10.46 0.41 -8.19
CA HIS A 103 -9.73 -0.75 -8.69
C HIS A 103 -8.75 -1.38 -7.67
N GLY A 104 -9.06 -1.31 -6.38
CA GLY A 104 -8.19 -1.82 -5.31
C GLY A 104 -7.06 -0.88 -4.90
N VAL A 105 -7.07 0.37 -5.38
CA VAL A 105 -6.08 1.40 -5.01
C VAL A 105 -6.74 2.46 -4.15
N GLY A 106 -6.24 2.63 -2.94
CA GLY A 106 -6.66 3.69 -2.04
C GLY A 106 -5.89 4.99 -2.31
N GLN A 107 -6.53 6.12 -2.01
CA GLN A 107 -5.99 7.45 -2.30
C GLN A 107 -6.03 8.33 -1.05
N ILE A 108 -4.91 9.00 -0.76
CA ILE A 108 -4.79 10.09 0.23
C ILE A 108 -4.23 11.31 -0.50
N PHE A 109 -4.59 12.52 -0.07
CA PHE A 109 -4.16 13.74 -0.72
C PHE A 109 -3.21 14.55 0.17
N LEU A 110 -2.01 14.81 -0.33
CA LEU A 110 -1.07 15.77 0.24
C LEU A 110 -1.38 17.17 -0.28
N SER A 111 -1.61 18.13 0.61
CA SER A 111 -1.97 19.51 0.24
C SER A 111 -0.74 20.37 0.03
N CYS A 112 -0.83 21.36 -0.87
CA CYS A 112 0.26 22.30 -1.10
C CYS A 112 0.47 23.17 0.15
N SER A 113 1.71 23.25 0.65
CA SER A 113 2.07 23.98 1.87
C SER A 113 2.04 25.52 1.71
N HIS A 114 1.88 26.04 0.48
CA HIS A 114 1.66 27.46 0.25
C HIS A 114 0.27 27.90 0.73
N ALA A 115 0.21 28.94 1.57
CA ALA A 115 -1.03 29.46 2.15
C ALA A 115 -2.10 29.76 1.08
N GLY A 116 -3.34 29.33 1.34
CA GLY A 116 -4.48 29.52 0.44
C GLY A 116 -4.46 28.68 -0.85
N CYS A 117 -3.41 27.89 -1.10
CA CYS A 117 -3.36 27.03 -2.28
C CYS A 117 -4.28 25.81 -2.13
N LYS A 118 -5.17 25.59 -3.10
CA LYS A 118 -6.07 24.42 -3.13
C LYS A 118 -5.50 23.22 -3.89
N GLN A 119 -4.28 23.31 -4.41
CA GLN A 119 -3.65 22.22 -5.14
C GLN A 119 -3.32 21.07 -4.19
N ARG A 120 -3.55 19.85 -4.68
CA ARG A 120 -3.30 18.60 -3.94
C ARG A 120 -2.56 17.63 -4.84
N ARG A 121 -1.71 16.81 -4.22
CA ARG A 121 -1.05 15.67 -4.85
C ARG A 121 -1.67 14.39 -4.31
N MET A 122 -2.07 13.51 -5.21
CA MET A 122 -2.54 12.18 -4.86
C MET A 122 -1.35 11.29 -4.44
N LEU A 123 -1.50 10.63 -3.30
CA LEU A 123 -0.68 9.55 -2.79
C LEU A 123 -1.52 8.28 -2.84
N THR A 124 -0.96 7.21 -3.39
CA THR A 124 -1.66 5.92 -3.54
C THR A 124 -1.14 4.91 -2.52
N PHE A 125 -2.02 4.05 -2.04
CA PHE A 125 -1.69 2.90 -1.19
C PHE A 125 -2.50 1.67 -1.60
N TYR A 126 -1.96 0.48 -1.33
CA TYR A 126 -2.57 -0.80 -1.71
C TYR A 126 -2.92 -1.67 -0.50
N ASP A 127 -2.45 -1.30 0.69
CA ASP A 127 -2.67 -2.05 1.93
C ASP A 127 -2.66 -1.14 3.16
N PRO A 128 -3.09 -1.62 4.34
CA PRO A 128 -3.20 -0.77 5.53
C PRO A 128 -1.86 -0.25 6.05
N VAL A 129 -0.75 -0.96 5.79
CA VAL A 129 0.59 -0.51 6.21
C VAL A 129 1.01 0.69 5.37
N GLU A 130 0.87 0.59 4.05
CA GLU A 130 1.10 1.69 3.13
C GLU A 130 0.14 2.86 3.39
N MET A 131 -1.14 2.59 3.70
CA MET A 131 -2.10 3.63 4.07
C MET A 131 -1.58 4.44 5.26
N GLN A 132 -1.15 3.78 6.34
CA GLN A 132 -0.61 4.47 7.51
C GLN A 132 0.64 5.28 7.17
N GLN A 133 1.50 4.78 6.27
CA GLN A 133 2.64 5.55 5.77
C GLN A 133 2.17 6.79 5.01
N MET A 134 1.21 6.67 4.08
CA MET A 134 0.67 7.79 3.32
C MET A 134 -0.09 8.80 4.21
N GLU A 135 -0.78 8.35 5.25
CA GLU A 135 -1.41 9.21 6.26
C GLU A 135 -0.35 10.06 6.97
N ARG A 136 0.74 9.44 7.44
CA ARG A 136 1.87 10.17 8.06
C ARG A 136 2.46 11.18 7.10
N ARG A 137 2.74 10.76 5.86
CA ARG A 137 3.27 11.64 4.82
C ARG A 137 2.36 12.83 4.55
N ALA A 138 1.06 12.60 4.38
CA ALA A 138 0.08 13.66 4.16
C ALA A 138 -0.01 14.67 5.32
N ALA A 139 0.25 14.23 6.55
CA ALA A 139 0.21 15.06 7.74
C ALA A 139 1.50 15.85 7.98
N SER A 140 2.66 15.32 7.61
CA SER A 140 3.97 15.92 7.96
C SER A 140 4.79 16.44 6.79
N GLU A 141 4.58 15.95 5.57
CA GLU A 141 5.42 16.33 4.44
C GLU A 141 5.15 17.75 3.96
N THR A 142 6.23 18.45 3.66
CA THR A 142 6.19 19.72 2.94
C THR A 142 6.17 19.45 1.45
N TRP A 143 5.13 19.93 0.77
CA TRP A 143 5.02 19.85 -0.68
C TRP A 143 4.54 21.17 -1.28
N TYR A 144 5.25 21.64 -2.29
CA TYR A 144 4.86 22.81 -3.07
C TYR A 144 4.48 22.38 -4.49
N CYS A 145 3.31 22.80 -4.94
CA CYS A 145 2.87 22.53 -6.30
C CYS A 145 3.76 23.24 -7.34
N HIS A 146 3.63 22.84 -8.60
CA HIS A 146 4.42 23.41 -9.69
C HIS A 146 4.35 24.94 -9.79
N HIS A 147 3.19 25.52 -9.46
CA HIS A 147 2.96 26.96 -9.49
C HIS A 147 3.68 27.71 -8.36
N HIS A 148 3.82 27.10 -7.17
CA HIS A 148 4.35 27.79 -5.99
C HIS A 148 5.80 27.44 -5.65
N ARG A 149 6.34 26.33 -6.16
CA ARG A 149 7.72 25.90 -5.84
C ARG A 149 8.78 26.97 -6.16
N MET A 150 8.59 27.74 -7.23
CA MET A 150 9.52 28.80 -7.61
C MET A 150 9.41 30.01 -6.67
N LEU A 151 8.19 30.49 -6.46
CA LEU A 151 7.91 31.60 -5.53
C LEU A 151 8.45 31.33 -4.13
N VAL A 152 8.20 30.13 -3.60
CA VAL A 152 8.65 29.73 -2.26
C VAL A 152 10.18 29.66 -2.19
N TRP A 153 10.85 29.15 -3.24
CA TRP A 153 12.30 29.16 -3.29
C TRP A 153 12.89 30.58 -3.30
N GLU A 154 12.27 31.50 -4.03
CA GLU A 154 12.72 32.90 -4.09
C GLU A 154 12.59 33.58 -2.73
N LEU A 155 11.45 33.38 -2.05
CA LEU A 155 11.12 34.04 -0.78
C LEU A 155 11.87 33.45 0.43
N SER A 156 11.91 32.13 0.56
CA SER A 156 12.37 31.47 1.80
C SER A 156 13.40 30.37 1.58
N LYS A 157 13.88 30.17 0.34
CA LYS A 157 14.82 29.10 -0.01
C LYS A 157 14.35 27.71 0.46
N SER A 158 13.03 27.52 0.53
CA SER A 158 12.42 26.26 0.95
C SER A 158 12.13 25.35 -0.24
N LEU A 159 12.24 24.04 -0.02
CA LEU A 159 11.98 22.99 -1.00
C LEU A 159 10.93 22.01 -0.45
N SER A 160 10.31 21.27 -1.37
CA SER A 160 9.50 20.11 -0.99
C SER A 160 10.40 18.99 -0.47
N ASP A 161 9.88 18.11 0.37
CA ASP A 161 10.67 17.02 0.96
C ASP A 161 11.21 16.05 -0.11
N ASP A 162 10.40 15.73 -1.13
CA ASP A 162 10.84 14.93 -2.28
C ASP A 162 12.04 15.56 -3.03
N HIS A 163 12.11 16.90 -3.09
CA HIS A 163 13.24 17.59 -3.73
C HIS A 163 14.51 17.47 -2.88
N VAL A 164 14.35 17.55 -1.56
CA VAL A 164 15.46 17.41 -0.61
C VAL A 164 15.99 15.98 -0.63
N GLU A 165 15.10 14.99 -0.64
CA GLU A 165 15.46 13.57 -0.75
C GLU A 165 16.18 13.28 -2.07
N LEU A 166 15.74 13.88 -3.19
CA LEU A 166 16.43 13.78 -4.47
C LEU A 166 17.86 14.32 -4.37
N LEU A 167 18.05 15.52 -3.83
CA LEU A 167 19.38 16.11 -3.63
C LEU A 167 20.25 15.26 -2.70
N LEU A 168 19.69 14.70 -1.61
CA LEU A 168 20.41 13.78 -0.71
C LEU A 168 20.87 12.52 -1.44
N ARG A 169 20.06 11.96 -2.34
CA ARG A 169 20.46 10.80 -3.15
C ARG A 169 21.61 11.13 -4.09
N VAL A 170 21.56 12.28 -4.76
CA VAL A 170 22.66 12.76 -5.61
C VAL A 170 23.92 13.06 -4.78
N HIS A 171 23.77 13.56 -3.55
CA HIS A 171 24.89 13.79 -2.64
C HIS A 171 25.60 12.48 -2.27
N ARG A 172 24.83 11.44 -1.91
CA ARG A 172 25.35 10.13 -1.51
C ARG A 172 25.99 9.38 -2.69
N VAL A 173 25.37 9.47 -3.87
CA VAL A 173 25.85 8.82 -5.09
C VAL A 173 25.77 9.83 -6.25
N PRO A 174 26.85 10.57 -6.51
CA PRO A 174 26.91 11.48 -7.65
C PRO A 174 26.87 10.73 -8.98
N GLY A 175 26.38 11.38 -10.03
CA GLY A 175 26.40 10.83 -11.38
C GLY A 175 25.19 9.95 -11.75
N LEU A 176 24.21 9.82 -10.86
CA LEU A 176 22.98 9.07 -11.15
C LEU A 176 22.19 9.74 -12.29
N ASN A 177 21.58 8.91 -13.13
CA ASN A 177 20.64 9.37 -14.13
C ASN A 177 19.22 9.50 -13.54
N ARG A 178 18.28 10.04 -14.33
CA ARG A 178 16.90 10.30 -13.88
C ARG A 178 16.16 9.05 -13.42
N GLU A 179 16.34 7.92 -14.11
CA GLU A 179 15.68 6.64 -13.81
C GLU A 179 16.18 6.08 -12.49
N GLN A 180 17.51 6.09 -12.29
CA GLN A 180 18.14 5.69 -11.03
C GLN A 180 17.71 6.58 -9.86
N LEU A 181 17.51 7.88 -10.11
CA LEU A 181 16.96 8.82 -9.14
C LEU A 181 15.46 8.64 -8.89
N LYS A 182 14.74 7.79 -9.65
CA LYS A 182 13.28 7.65 -9.57
C LYS A 182 12.56 9.00 -9.54
N SER A 183 13.02 9.94 -10.36
CA SER A 183 12.58 11.34 -10.34
C SER A 183 11.87 11.73 -11.63
N MET A 184 10.94 12.68 -11.56
CA MET A 184 10.30 13.23 -12.76
C MET A 184 11.19 14.30 -13.40
N LYS A 185 11.13 14.42 -14.74
CA LYS A 185 11.86 15.46 -15.49
C LYS A 185 11.63 16.86 -14.92
N ARG A 186 10.38 17.19 -14.60
CA ARG A 186 10.00 18.48 -14.03
C ARG A 186 10.67 18.81 -12.70
N ASP A 187 11.09 17.81 -11.93
CA ASP A 187 11.77 18.01 -10.64
C ASP A 187 13.27 18.24 -10.86
N THR A 188 13.90 17.44 -11.74
CA THR A 188 15.30 17.67 -12.13
C THR A 188 15.50 19.00 -12.84
N ASP A 189 14.55 19.40 -13.68
CA ASP A 189 14.61 20.68 -14.42
C ASP A 189 14.46 21.86 -13.46
N PHE A 190 13.59 21.75 -12.46
CA PHE A 190 13.43 22.77 -11.42
C PHE A 190 14.69 22.92 -10.56
N LEU A 191 15.24 21.81 -10.06
CA LEU A 191 16.45 21.84 -9.25
C LEU A 191 17.65 22.37 -10.02
N THR A 192 17.71 22.10 -11.32
CA THR A 192 18.69 22.71 -12.23
C THR A 192 18.45 24.21 -12.40
N SER A 193 17.20 24.64 -12.61
CA SER A 193 16.89 26.05 -12.83
C SER A 193 17.17 26.94 -11.62
N ILE A 194 17.07 26.39 -10.41
CA ILE A 194 17.41 27.12 -9.16
C ILE A 194 18.88 26.97 -8.75
N GLY A 195 19.70 26.31 -9.58
CA GLY A 195 21.15 26.22 -9.38
C GLY A 195 21.61 25.20 -8.35
N LEU A 196 20.76 24.27 -7.88
CA LEU A 196 21.16 23.24 -6.91
C LEU A 196 21.67 21.95 -7.57
N LEU A 197 21.25 21.70 -8.82
CA LEU A 197 21.61 20.52 -9.59
C LEU A 197 22.28 20.93 -10.91
N ALA A 198 23.26 20.15 -11.35
CA ALA A 198 23.85 20.25 -12.67
C ALA A 198 23.67 18.92 -13.41
N SER A 199 23.32 19.00 -14.70
CA SER A 199 23.27 17.83 -15.58
C SER A 199 24.50 17.78 -16.48
N ALA A 200 25.16 16.63 -16.56
CA ALA A 200 26.23 16.37 -17.52
C ALA A 200 25.79 15.29 -18.53
N PRO A 201 26.14 15.41 -19.81
CA PRO A 201 25.87 14.35 -20.77
C PRO A 201 26.73 13.11 -20.44
N LEU A 202 26.10 11.94 -20.43
CA LEU A 202 26.78 10.65 -20.38
C LEU A 202 27.22 10.29 -21.80
N ILE A 203 28.53 10.11 -21.98
CA ILE A 203 29.07 9.57 -23.23
C ILE A 203 28.97 8.05 -23.19
N VAL A 204 27.77 7.51 -23.40
CA VAL A 204 27.54 6.05 -23.52
C VAL A 204 26.50 5.79 -24.62
N GLY A 205 26.98 5.41 -25.81
CA GLY A 205 26.14 4.98 -26.93
C GLY A 205 25.30 6.09 -27.61
N SER A 206 24.38 5.67 -28.48
CA SER A 206 23.59 6.57 -29.35
C SER A 206 22.43 7.31 -28.68
N ARG A 207 22.22 7.13 -27.37
CA ARG A 207 21.17 7.82 -26.60
C ARG A 207 21.78 8.89 -25.71
N ARG A 208 21.26 10.12 -25.81
CA ARG A 208 21.58 11.21 -24.88
C ARG A 208 21.04 10.87 -23.49
N ALA A 209 21.88 10.25 -22.67
CA ALA A 209 21.64 10.10 -21.24
C ALA A 209 22.30 11.26 -20.49
N TYR A 210 21.69 11.71 -19.40
CA TYR A 210 22.24 12.75 -18.54
C TYR A 210 22.47 12.17 -17.14
N SER A 211 23.63 12.46 -16.57
CA SER A 211 23.94 12.24 -15.17
C SER A 211 23.74 13.54 -14.40
N PHE A 212 23.37 13.42 -13.13
CA PHE A 212 23.16 14.57 -12.26
C PHE A 212 24.19 14.61 -11.14
N GLN A 213 24.63 15.82 -10.82
CA GLN A 213 25.54 16.12 -9.72
C GLN A 213 25.08 17.38 -9.00
N LEU A 214 25.39 17.49 -7.71
CA LEU A 214 25.14 18.73 -6.98
C LEU A 214 26.09 19.82 -7.47
N THR A 215 25.58 21.05 -7.53
CA THR A 215 26.43 22.24 -7.63
C THR A 215 27.08 22.52 -6.26
N PRO A 216 28.04 23.47 -6.17
CA PRO A 216 28.51 23.95 -4.87
C PRO A 216 27.36 24.42 -3.98
N GLN A 217 26.44 25.21 -4.53
CA GLN A 217 25.24 25.69 -3.82
C GLN A 217 24.35 24.53 -3.36
N GLY A 218 24.14 23.50 -4.19
CA GLY A 218 23.40 22.30 -3.82
C GLY A 218 24.07 21.53 -2.68
N SER A 219 25.40 21.45 -2.70
CA SER A 219 26.18 20.77 -1.66
C SER A 219 26.16 21.54 -0.33
N ASP A 220 26.17 22.88 -0.37
CA ASP A 220 26.01 23.73 0.82
C ASP A 220 24.60 23.63 1.40
N PHE A 221 23.58 23.63 0.53
CA PHE A 221 22.18 23.48 0.94
C PHE A 221 21.93 22.16 1.70
N ILE A 222 22.53 21.05 1.24
CA ILE A 222 22.37 19.75 1.91
C ILE A 222 23.13 19.69 3.24
N ARG A 223 24.35 20.26 3.30
CA ARG A 223 25.14 20.27 4.55
C ARG A 223 24.47 21.08 5.65
N THR A 224 23.86 22.22 5.32
CA THR A 224 23.15 23.08 6.29
C THR A 224 21.85 22.47 6.82
N ARG A 225 21.25 21.50 6.11
CA ARG A 225 20.09 20.73 6.57
C ARG A 225 20.43 19.42 7.28
N GLY A 226 21.67 18.96 7.18
CA GLY A 226 22.15 17.73 7.82
C GLY A 226 22.70 17.92 9.24
N GLN A 227 22.68 19.17 9.73
CA GLN A 227 22.91 19.56 11.13
C GLN A 227 21.56 19.83 11.79
#